data_AF-A0A9Q8ZCC6-F1
#
_entry.id   AF-A0A9Q8ZCC6-F1
#
_cell.length_a   1.000
_cell.length_b   1.000
_cell.length_c   1.000
_cell.angle_alpha   90.00
_cell.angle_beta   90.00
_cell.angle_gamma   90.00
#
_symmetry.space_group_name_H-M   'P 1'
#
loop_
_entity.id
_entity.type
_entity.pdbx_description
1 polymer ?
#
loop_
_entity_poly.entity_id
_entity_poly.type
_entity_poly.pdbx_seq_one_letter_code
_entity_poly.pdbx_strand_id
1 'polypeptide(L)'
;MADCLELEKMEQLTAMTFDAVPYPLLPVTFAATVITKIVRFEWELPRIEQETRAYQLLEGSGLASCFLSHINENRRIIGVLLEKIEGCSASFQGLGICETAPGKLHELRFVHGDANQYNFLVTEDGVKFLDFERLQRNPSPDSVHKGVGERTCRID
;
A
#
# COMPACT_ATOMS: atom_id res chain seq x y z
N MET A 1 -4.40 9.28 15.78
CA MET A 1 -5.64 9.23 14.96
C MET A 1 -5.80 10.62 14.37
N ALA A 2 -6.06 10.71 13.06
CA ALA A 2 -6.36 11.96 12.37
C ALA A 2 -7.88 12.12 12.23
N ASP A 3 -8.39 13.33 12.44
CA ASP A 3 -9.78 13.65 12.11
C ASP A 3 -9.91 13.82 10.58
N CYS A 4 -10.99 13.34 9.98
CA CYS A 4 -11.19 13.51 8.54
C CYS A 4 -11.34 14.99 8.13
N LEU A 5 -11.79 15.86 9.04
CA LEU A 5 -11.91 17.30 8.82
C LEU A 5 -10.56 18.02 8.78
N GLU A 6 -9.50 17.36 9.24
CA GLU A 6 -8.12 17.85 9.23
C GLU A 6 -7.37 17.47 7.95
N LEU A 7 -8.05 16.91 6.95
CA LEU A 7 -7.45 16.47 5.69
C LEU A 7 -7.99 17.29 4.51
N GLU A 8 -7.09 18.04 3.86
CA GLU A 8 -7.41 18.71 2.60
C GLU A 8 -7.10 17.76 1.43
N LYS A 9 -8.14 17.31 0.71
CA LYS A 9 -7.99 16.44 -0.47
C LYS A 9 -7.38 17.22 -1.63
N MET A 10 -6.29 16.67 -2.18
CA MET A 10 -5.55 17.25 -3.30
C MET A 10 -5.89 16.57 -4.62
N GLU A 11 -5.61 15.27 -4.74
CA GLU A 11 -5.79 14.50 -5.97
C GLU A 11 -6.44 13.16 -5.67
N GLN A 12 -7.39 12.74 -6.51
CA GLN A 12 -8.02 11.43 -6.37
C GLN A 12 -7.30 10.39 -7.20
N LEU A 13 -6.72 9.39 -6.55
CA LEU A 13 -5.97 8.31 -7.20
C LEU A 13 -6.88 7.13 -7.56
N THR A 14 -7.78 6.76 -6.66
CA THR A 14 -8.77 5.71 -6.88
C THR A 14 -10.12 6.12 -6.28
N ALA A 15 -11.09 5.20 -6.29
CA ALA A 15 -12.37 5.47 -5.64
C ALA A 15 -12.25 5.64 -4.11
N MET A 16 -11.26 5.01 -3.46
CA MET A 16 -11.06 5.08 -2.00
C MET A 16 -9.77 5.81 -1.62
N THR A 17 -8.85 6.03 -2.55
CA THR A 17 -7.51 6.57 -2.29
C THR A 17 -7.34 7.96 -2.88
N PHE A 18 -6.76 8.87 -2.11
CA PHE A 18 -6.44 10.23 -2.55
C PHE A 18 -5.23 10.80 -1.81
N ASP A 19 -4.55 11.74 -2.45
CA ASP A 19 -3.53 12.57 -1.83
C ASP A 19 -4.20 13.61 -0.94
N ALA A 20 -3.63 13.84 0.24
CA ALA A 20 -4.08 14.87 1.15
C ALA A 20 -2.92 15.65 1.77
N VAL A 21 -3.23 16.84 2.28
CA VAL A 21 -2.36 17.59 3.20
C VAL A 21 -3.00 17.56 4.59
N PRO A 22 -2.28 17.14 5.64
CA PRO A 22 -2.80 17.15 7.01
C PRO A 22 -2.71 18.54 7.64
N TYR A 23 -3.74 18.94 8.38
CA TYR A 23 -3.83 20.22 9.09
C TYR A 23 -3.97 20.04 10.62
N PRO A 24 -3.25 20.82 11.45
CA PRO A 24 -2.15 21.70 11.07
C PRO A 24 -0.94 20.88 10.63
N LEU A 25 -0.10 21.44 9.75
CA LEU A 25 1.11 20.79 9.21
C LEU A 25 1.86 20.07 10.34
N LEU A 26 1.84 18.73 10.32
CA LEU A 26 2.52 17.92 11.33
C LEU A 26 3.99 18.35 11.40
N PRO A 27 4.61 18.44 12.60
CA PRO A 27 6.02 18.80 12.70
C PRO A 27 6.84 17.85 11.82
N VAL A 28 7.49 18.48 10.83
CA VAL A 28 8.03 17.90 9.60
C VAL A 28 8.96 16.73 9.87
N THR A 29 8.46 15.51 9.69
CA THR A 29 9.29 14.30 9.46
C THR A 29 8.83 13.50 8.25
N PHE A 30 7.64 13.78 7.71
CA PHE A 30 7.08 13.13 6.53
C PHE A 30 6.87 14.18 5.43
N ALA A 31 6.77 13.73 4.16
CA ALA A 31 6.47 14.59 3.02
C ALA A 31 5.27 15.50 3.31
N ALA A 32 5.23 16.69 2.68
CA ALA A 32 4.15 17.66 2.85
C ALA A 32 2.75 17.10 2.50
N THR A 33 2.72 15.96 1.81
CA THR A 33 1.54 15.24 1.36
C THR A 33 1.54 13.79 1.87
N VAL A 34 0.34 13.26 2.08
CA VAL A 34 0.10 11.92 2.61
C VAL A 34 -0.92 11.19 1.73
N ILE A 35 -0.86 9.86 1.73
CA ILE A 35 -1.87 9.03 1.08
C ILE A 35 -2.98 8.74 2.08
N THR A 36 -4.20 9.06 1.68
CA THR A 36 -5.40 8.79 2.45
C THR A 36 -6.21 7.69 1.76
N LYS A 37 -6.64 6.69 2.54
CA LYS A 37 -7.66 5.71 2.12
C LYS A 37 -8.87 5.79 3.04
N ILE A 38 -10.04 6.10 2.50
CA ILE A 38 -11.31 6.19 3.25
C ILE A 38 -12.32 5.19 2.68
N VAL A 39 -13.00 4.46 3.56
CA VAL A 39 -14.10 3.57 3.16
C VAL A 39 -15.32 4.38 2.76
N ARG A 40 -16.00 3.94 1.70
CA ARG A 40 -17.28 4.49 1.24
C ARG A 40 -18.45 3.68 1.77
N PHE A 41 -18.19 2.40 2.05
CA PHE A 41 -19.20 1.44 2.50
C PHE A 41 -18.67 0.58 3.65
N GLU A 42 -19.59 0.11 4.51
CA GLU A 42 -19.21 -0.65 5.72
C GLU A 42 -18.49 -1.97 5.39
N TRP A 43 -18.80 -2.59 4.26
CA TRP A 43 -18.13 -3.83 3.82
C TRP A 43 -16.68 -3.64 3.37
N GLU A 44 -16.23 -2.41 3.14
CA GLU A 44 -14.83 -2.10 2.82
C GLU A 44 -13.97 -2.03 4.10
N LEU A 45 -14.58 -1.87 5.28
CA LEU A 45 -13.88 -1.69 6.56
C LEU A 45 -12.94 -2.86 6.90
N PRO A 46 -13.35 -4.14 6.79
CA PRO A 46 -12.45 -5.26 7.08
C PRO A 46 -11.21 -5.30 6.17
N ARG A 47 -11.32 -4.78 4.94
CA ARG A 47 -10.22 -4.73 3.98
C ARG A 47 -9.20 -3.66 4.37
N ILE A 48 -9.67 -2.47 4.76
CA ILE A 48 -8.82 -1.41 5.30
C ILE A 48 -8.16 -1.84 6.62
N GLU A 49 -8.85 -2.59 7.49
CA GLU A 49 -8.25 -3.15 8.71
C GLU A 49 -7.12 -4.14 8.38
N GLN A 50 -7.35 -5.05 7.43
CA GLN A 50 -6.35 -6.01 6.97
C GLN A 50 -5.14 -5.31 6.35
N GLU A 51 -5.38 -4.36 5.45
CA GLU A 51 -4.32 -3.58 4.81
C GLU A 51 -3.55 -2.75 5.86
N THR A 52 -4.22 -2.14 6.83
CA THR A 52 -3.54 -1.40 7.92
C THR A 52 -2.62 -2.31 8.72
N ARG A 53 -3.10 -3.51 9.08
CA ARG A 53 -2.29 -4.51 9.78
C ARG A 53 -1.09 -4.94 8.96
N ALA A 54 -1.22 -5.03 7.63
CA ALA A 54 -0.12 -5.34 6.74
C ALA A 54 0.98 -4.28 6.78
N TYR A 55 0.64 -2.98 6.67
CA TYR A 55 1.62 -1.89 6.79
C TYR A 55 2.37 -1.94 8.14
N GLN A 56 1.65 -2.18 9.24
CA GLN A 56 2.26 -2.33 10.57
C GLN A 56 3.20 -3.53 10.67
N LEU A 57 2.84 -4.67 10.06
CA LEU A 57 3.68 -5.87 10.05
C LEU A 57 4.93 -5.73 9.17
N LEU A 58 4.86 -4.89 8.15
CA LEU A 58 5.95 -4.61 7.20
C LEU A 58 6.73 -3.35 7.57
N GLU A 59 6.43 -2.71 8.69
CA GLU A 59 7.14 -1.53 9.17
C GLU A 59 8.64 -1.83 9.33
N GLY A 60 9.50 -0.93 8.81
CA GLY A 60 10.95 -1.11 8.83
C GLY A 60 11.51 -2.13 7.82
N SER A 61 10.68 -2.87 7.08
CA SER A 61 11.15 -3.80 6.04
C SER A 61 11.70 -3.11 4.79
N GLY A 62 11.34 -1.82 4.60
CA GLY A 62 11.61 -1.08 3.37
C GLY A 62 10.74 -1.48 2.18
N LEU A 63 9.79 -2.41 2.35
CA LEU A 63 8.92 -2.93 1.27
C LEU A 63 7.55 -2.24 1.19
N ALA A 64 7.18 -1.41 2.16
CA ALA A 64 5.86 -0.77 2.24
C ALA A 64 6.01 0.69 2.71
N SER A 65 4.97 1.50 2.52
CA SER A 65 4.90 2.84 3.13
C SER A 65 4.68 2.78 4.63
N CYS A 66 5.12 3.83 5.33
CA CYS A 66 4.86 3.93 6.76
C CYS A 66 3.36 4.14 7.01
N PHE A 67 2.82 3.37 7.95
CA PHE A 67 1.54 3.67 8.56
C PHE A 67 1.69 4.92 9.45
N LEU A 68 0.87 5.94 9.22
CA LEU A 68 0.92 7.17 10.01
C LEU A 68 -0.16 7.19 11.08
N SER A 69 -1.43 6.97 10.70
CA SER A 69 -2.52 6.91 11.67
C SER A 69 -3.82 6.35 11.06
N HIS A 70 -4.77 5.96 11.92
CA HIS A 70 -6.16 5.80 11.51
C HIS A 70 -6.85 7.14 11.33
N ILE A 71 -7.73 7.21 10.33
CA ILE A 71 -8.64 8.33 10.09
C ILE A 71 -9.96 8.03 10.76
N ASN A 72 -10.52 9.02 11.43
CA ASN A 72 -11.80 8.90 12.12
C ASN A 72 -12.76 10.03 11.76
N GLU A 73 -14.05 9.70 11.77
CA GLU A 73 -15.16 10.65 11.71
C GLU A 73 -16.05 10.36 12.91
N ASN A 74 -16.30 11.34 13.77
CA ASN A 74 -17.12 11.18 14.97
C ASN A 74 -16.71 9.96 15.83
N ARG A 75 -15.39 9.72 15.99
CA ARG A 75 -14.79 8.57 16.71
C ARG A 75 -14.95 7.21 16.04
N ARG A 76 -15.59 7.12 14.88
CA ARG A 76 -15.62 5.91 14.05
C ARG A 76 -14.38 5.89 13.17
N ILE A 77 -13.64 4.78 13.13
CA ILE A 77 -12.56 4.61 12.14
C ILE A 77 -13.20 4.49 10.77
N ILE A 78 -12.80 5.35 9.85
CA ILE A 78 -13.29 5.37 8.47
C ILE A 78 -12.16 5.22 7.44
N GLY A 79 -10.91 5.08 7.89
CA GLY A 79 -9.79 5.04 6.96
C GLY A 79 -8.41 4.93 7.60
N VAL A 80 -7.41 5.06 6.75
CA VAL A 80 -5.99 5.03 7.11
C VAL A 80 -5.22 6.13 6.38
N LEU A 81 -4.24 6.69 7.10
CA LEU A 81 -3.27 7.65 6.61
C LEU A 81 -1.91 6.97 6.48
N LEU A 82 -1.29 7.11 5.32
CA LEU A 82 -0.02 6.49 4.96
C LEU A 82 0.96 7.55 4.46
N GLU A 83 2.25 7.28 4.63
CA GLU A 83 3.30 8.05 3.97
C GLU A 83 3.09 8.05 2.45
N LYS A 84 3.20 9.23 1.83
CA LYS A 84 3.30 9.33 0.38
C LYS A 84 4.72 8.98 -0.06
N ILE A 85 4.80 8.00 -0.96
CA ILE A 85 6.05 7.60 -1.59
C ILE A 85 6.05 8.11 -3.03
N GLU A 86 7.12 8.79 -3.42
CA GLU A 86 7.36 9.17 -4.80
C GLU A 86 8.04 8.03 -5.57
N GLY A 87 7.55 7.75 -6.77
CA GLY A 87 8.08 6.68 -7.61
C GLY A 87 7.32 6.52 -8.92
N CYS A 88 7.71 5.52 -9.70
CA CYS A 88 7.07 5.20 -10.98
C CYS A 88 6.36 3.86 -10.91
N SER A 89 5.23 3.74 -11.60
CA SER A 89 4.59 2.45 -11.81
C SER A 89 5.56 1.48 -12.48
N ALA A 90 5.60 0.25 -11.99
CA ALA A 90 6.38 -0.85 -12.54
C ALA A 90 6.18 -1.07 -14.06
N SER A 91 5.00 -0.72 -14.59
CA SER A 91 4.64 -0.87 -16.00
C SER A 91 5.50 -0.07 -16.96
N PHE A 92 6.19 0.98 -16.50
CA PHE A 92 6.96 1.85 -17.37
C PHE A 92 8.43 1.45 -17.53
N GLN A 93 9.04 0.76 -16.55
CA GLN A 93 10.51 0.63 -16.50
C GLN A 93 11.04 -0.69 -15.89
N GLY A 94 10.20 -1.63 -15.41
CA GLY A 94 10.65 -2.48 -14.30
C GLY A 94 10.36 -3.99 -14.31
N LEU A 95 10.14 -4.65 -15.45
CA LEU A 95 9.79 -6.11 -15.48
C LEU A 95 10.69 -6.98 -14.58
N GLY A 96 12.02 -6.92 -14.72
CA GLY A 96 12.93 -7.75 -13.92
C GLY A 96 13.00 -7.37 -12.43
N ILE A 97 12.80 -6.09 -12.08
CA ILE A 97 12.75 -5.65 -10.68
C ILE A 97 11.45 -6.15 -10.02
N CYS A 98 10.36 -6.20 -10.79
CA CYS A 98 9.06 -6.67 -10.31
C CYS A 98 8.99 -8.18 -10.15
N GLU A 99 9.76 -8.94 -10.93
CA GLU A 99 9.86 -10.40 -10.77
C GLU A 99 10.57 -10.79 -9.46
N THR A 100 11.55 -10.00 -9.03
CA THR A 100 12.34 -10.29 -7.81
C THR A 100 11.71 -9.71 -6.55
N ALA A 101 10.91 -8.65 -6.65
CA ALA A 101 10.31 -8.00 -5.49
C ALA A 101 9.47 -8.96 -4.61
N PRO A 102 8.58 -9.83 -5.14
CA PRO A 102 7.81 -10.77 -4.33
C PRO A 102 8.69 -11.71 -3.49
N GLY A 103 9.89 -12.03 -3.98
CA GLY A 103 10.87 -12.83 -3.23
C GLY A 103 11.22 -12.23 -1.87
N LYS A 104 11.41 -10.90 -1.80
CA LYS A 104 11.69 -10.20 -0.54
C LYS A 104 10.54 -10.32 0.46
N LEU A 105 9.29 -10.30 -0.04
CA LEU A 105 8.10 -10.48 0.80
C LEU A 105 8.00 -11.94 1.30
N HIS A 106 8.33 -12.90 0.44
CA HIS A 106 8.35 -14.33 0.78
C HIS A 106 9.39 -14.66 1.87
N GLU A 107 10.57 -14.03 1.83
CA GLU A 107 11.60 -14.16 2.87
C GLU A 107 11.08 -13.77 4.26
N LEU A 108 10.18 -12.78 4.33
CA LEU A 108 9.48 -12.35 5.54
C LEU A 108 8.27 -13.23 5.91
N ARG A 109 8.05 -14.34 5.20
CA ARG A 109 6.89 -15.24 5.37
C ARG A 109 5.55 -14.59 5.04
N PHE A 110 5.53 -13.69 4.06
CA PHE A 110 4.31 -13.06 3.55
C PHE A 110 4.14 -13.31 2.05
N VAL A 111 2.90 -13.41 1.59
CA VAL A 111 2.52 -13.38 0.16
C VAL A 111 1.52 -12.26 -0.05
N HIS A 112 1.75 -11.39 -1.03
CA HIS A 112 0.90 -10.21 -1.26
C HIS A 112 -0.57 -10.56 -1.54
N GLY A 113 -0.81 -11.69 -2.20
CA GLY A 113 -2.16 -12.17 -2.57
C GLY A 113 -2.84 -11.42 -3.72
N ASP A 114 -2.24 -10.32 -4.20
CA ASP A 114 -2.67 -9.57 -5.39
C ASP A 114 -1.49 -8.93 -6.13
N ALA A 115 -0.35 -9.64 -6.16
CA ALA A 115 0.88 -9.15 -6.77
C ALA A 115 0.68 -8.90 -8.28
N ASN A 116 0.74 -7.63 -8.69
CA ASN A 116 0.71 -7.19 -10.07
C ASN A 116 1.41 -5.83 -10.22
N GLN A 117 1.78 -5.45 -11.44
CA GLN A 117 2.55 -4.23 -11.71
C GLN A 117 1.89 -2.93 -11.23
N TYR A 118 0.57 -2.87 -11.09
CA TYR A 118 -0.12 -1.67 -10.62
C TYR A 118 -0.03 -1.50 -9.10
N ASN A 119 0.25 -2.59 -8.38
CA ASN A 119 0.43 -2.61 -6.93
C ASN A 119 1.91 -2.46 -6.54
N PHE A 120 2.80 -2.18 -7.51
CA PHE A 120 4.23 -1.97 -7.27
C PHE A 120 4.63 -0.56 -7.68
N LEU A 121 5.30 0.13 -6.77
CA LEU A 121 5.91 1.42 -7.02
C LEU A 121 7.44 1.27 -7.01
N VAL A 122 8.08 1.62 -8.13
CA VAL A 122 9.55 1.61 -8.26
C VAL A 122 10.08 2.97 -7.77
N THR A 123 10.95 2.93 -6.78
CA THR A 123 11.56 4.11 -6.14
C THR A 123 13.08 4.02 -6.22
N GLU A 124 13.78 5.08 -5.83
CA GLU A 124 15.25 5.07 -5.72
C GLU A 124 15.76 4.01 -4.71
N ASP A 125 14.98 3.72 -3.66
CA ASP A 125 15.28 2.71 -2.65
C ASP A 125 14.82 1.28 -3.04
N GLY A 126 14.29 1.12 -4.26
CA GLY A 126 13.75 -0.14 -4.77
C GLY A 126 12.22 -0.19 -4.79
N VAL A 127 11.66 -1.40 -4.89
CA VAL A 127 10.21 -1.59 -5.04
C VAL A 127 9.50 -1.49 -3.69
N LYS A 128 8.42 -0.70 -3.69
CA LYS A 128 7.42 -0.64 -2.62
C LYS A 128 6.14 -1.30 -3.10
N PHE A 129 5.56 -2.11 -2.24
CA PHE A 129 4.27 -2.76 -2.45
C PHE A 129 3.15 -1.85 -1.93
N LEU A 130 2.05 -1.84 -2.66
CA LEU A 130 0.82 -1.10 -2.38
C LEU A 130 -0.35 -2.09 -2.33
N ASP A 131 -1.44 -1.70 -1.67
CA ASP A 131 -2.70 -2.46 -1.68
C ASP A 131 -2.58 -3.89 -1.09
N PHE A 132 -2.42 -3.94 0.24
CA PHE A 132 -2.25 -5.19 0.97
C PHE A 132 -3.55 -5.85 1.42
N GLU A 133 -4.71 -5.54 0.82
CA GLU A 133 -6.00 -6.12 1.20
C GLU A 133 -6.02 -7.65 1.12
N ARG A 134 -5.11 -8.26 0.35
CA ARG A 134 -4.99 -9.72 0.18
C ARG A 134 -3.74 -10.33 0.82
N LEU A 135 -2.98 -9.57 1.63
CA LEU A 135 -1.75 -10.07 2.25
C LEU A 135 -2.02 -11.29 3.11
N GLN A 136 -1.24 -12.35 2.90
CA GLN A 136 -1.28 -13.59 3.66
C GLN A 136 0.02 -13.76 4.45
N ARG A 137 -0.11 -14.11 5.73
CA ARG A 137 1.01 -14.44 6.61
C ARG A 137 1.16 -15.94 6.75
N ASN A 138 2.41 -16.43 6.74
CA ASN A 138 2.75 -17.84 6.79
C ASN A 138 1.94 -18.67 5.77
N PRO A 139 1.96 -18.28 4.48
CA PRO A 139 1.23 -19.01 3.45
C PRO A 139 1.72 -20.46 3.35
N SER A 140 0.82 -21.37 2.98
CA SER A 140 1.20 -22.73 2.63
C SER A 140 2.15 -22.73 1.42
N PRO A 141 2.99 -23.76 1.26
CA PRO A 141 3.92 -23.86 0.11
C PRO A 141 3.22 -23.66 -1.24
N ASP A 142 1.97 -24.15 -1.38
CA ASP A 142 1.17 -24.05 -2.59
C ASP A 142 0.73 -22.62 -2.96
N SER A 143 0.78 -21.70 -1.99
CA SER A 143 0.35 -20.31 -2.17
C SER A 143 1.47 -19.42 -2.72
N VAL A 144 2.73 -19.88 -2.68
CA VAL A 144 3.92 -19.13 -3.11
C VAL A 144 4.02 -19.05 -4.64
N HIS A 145 3.43 -20.01 -5.36
CA HIS A 145 3.47 -20.09 -6.83
C HIS A 145 2.40 -19.26 -7.55
N LYS A 146 1.49 -18.59 -6.83
CA LYS A 146 0.37 -17.84 -7.44
C LYS A 146 0.65 -16.36 -7.69
N GLY A 147 1.83 -15.85 -7.30
CA GLY A 147 2.15 -14.41 -7.28
C GLY A 147 2.65 -13.81 -8.61
N VAL A 148 2.99 -14.64 -9.59
CA VAL A 148 3.24 -14.19 -10.96
C VAL A 148 2.34 -15.07 -11.81
N GLY A 149 1.23 -14.53 -12.29
CA GLY A 149 0.43 -15.29 -13.26
C GLY A 149 1.36 -15.74 -14.37
N GLU A 150 1.34 -17.04 -14.68
CA GLU A 150 1.91 -17.64 -15.89
C GLU A 150 1.16 -17.08 -17.12
N ARG A 151 1.28 -15.78 -17.33
CA ARG A 151 1.35 -15.18 -18.65
C ARG A 151 2.78 -14.71 -18.74
N THR A 152 3.66 -15.66 -19.03
CA THR A 152 4.78 -15.38 -19.93
C THR A 152 4.24 -14.42 -20.98
N CYS A 153 4.66 -13.16 -20.90
CA CYS A 153 4.70 -12.29 -22.06
C CYS A 153 5.58 -13.04 -23.06
N ARG A 154 4.94 -13.87 -23.90
CA ARG A 154 5.59 -14.32 -25.12
C ARG A 154 5.91 -13.04 -25.87
N ILE A 155 7.19 -12.88 -26.17
CA ILE A 155 7.65 -11.97 -27.20
C ILE A 155 7.03 -12.52 -28.49
N ASP A 156 6.08 -11.77 -29.04
CA ASP A 156 5.82 -11.59 -30.48
C ASP A 156 4.90 -10.37 -30.66
#